data_AF-A0A454D4M7-F1
#
_entry.id   AF-A0A454D4M7-F1
#
_cell.length_a   1.000
_cell.length_b   1.000
_cell.length_c   1.000
_cell.angle_alpha   90.00
_cell.angle_beta   90.00
_cell.angle_gamma   90.00
#
_symmetry.space_group_name_H-M   'P 1'
#
loop_
_entity.id
_entity.type
_entity.pdbx_description
1 polymer ?
#
loop_
_entity_poly.entity_id
_entity_poly.type
_entity_poly.pdbx_seq_one_letter_code
_entity_poly.pdbx_strand_id
1 'polypeptide(L)'
;MTKLDVSKDFPWLSRTSQQAADIERFRWFSDGFVVRDPNNERRIIDVRYSLVPNQINALWSIELTKAAKESAHVAYTTHRDMSAESRRAFIDMLKGDD
;
A
#
# COMPACT_ATOMS: atom_id res chain seq x y z
N MET A 1 -12.26 -3.18 -4.13
CA MET A 1 -10.87 -2.97 -4.59
C MET A 1 -10.48 -4.13 -5.48
N THR A 2 -9.75 -3.87 -6.56
CA THR A 2 -9.36 -4.91 -7.53
C THR A 2 -7.96 -5.39 -7.21
N LYS A 3 -7.72 -6.71 -7.34
CA LYS A 3 -6.39 -7.30 -7.19
C LYS A 3 -5.41 -6.65 -8.16
N LEU A 4 -4.19 -6.37 -7.70
CA LEU A 4 -3.16 -5.70 -8.49
C LEU A 4 -2.77 -6.52 -9.75
N ASP A 5 -2.86 -5.87 -10.91
CA ASP A 5 -2.33 -6.33 -12.20
C ASP A 5 -1.28 -5.35 -12.69
N VAL A 6 0.00 -5.68 -12.49
CA VAL A 6 1.13 -4.75 -12.73
C VAL A 6 1.15 -4.24 -14.18
N SER A 7 0.82 -5.09 -15.17
CA SER A 7 0.85 -4.68 -16.57
C SER A 7 -0.28 -3.72 -16.93
N LYS A 8 -1.45 -3.86 -16.29
CA LYS A 8 -2.60 -2.95 -16.50
C LYS A 8 -2.49 -1.67 -15.66
N ASP A 9 -2.05 -1.80 -14.41
CA ASP A 9 -2.01 -0.72 -13.43
C ASP A 9 -0.79 0.19 -13.63
N PHE A 10 0.33 -0.36 -14.09
CA PHE A 10 1.58 0.36 -14.33
C PHE A 10 2.16 0.05 -15.74
N PRO A 11 1.45 0.42 -16.83
CA PRO A 11 1.87 0.08 -18.19
C PRO A 11 3.19 0.75 -18.61
N TRP A 12 3.61 1.77 -17.87
CA TRP A 12 4.85 2.51 -18.07
C TRP A 12 6.05 1.86 -17.36
N LEU A 13 5.83 0.88 -16.49
CA LEU A 13 6.88 0.27 -15.69
C LEU A 13 7.64 -0.76 -16.54
N SER A 14 8.94 -0.57 -16.69
CA SER A 14 9.84 -1.57 -17.27
C SER A 14 9.78 -2.86 -16.43
N ARG A 15 9.50 -3.99 -17.08
CA ARG A 15 9.42 -5.31 -16.43
C ARG A 15 10.76 -5.79 -15.87
N THR A 16 11.86 -5.23 -16.34
CA THR A 16 13.22 -5.56 -15.89
C THR A 16 13.73 -4.56 -14.84
N SER A 17 12.95 -3.54 -14.50
CA SER A 17 13.35 -2.55 -13.50
C SER A 17 13.38 -3.13 -12.08
N GLN A 18 14.21 -2.51 -11.23
CA GLN A 18 14.26 -2.81 -9.80
C GLN A 18 12.90 -2.55 -9.12
N GLN A 19 12.16 -1.53 -9.56
CA GLN A 19 10.80 -1.28 -9.05
C GLN A 19 9.84 -2.44 -9.36
N ALA A 20 9.92 -3.06 -10.54
CA ALA A 20 9.11 -4.24 -10.86
C ALA A 20 9.46 -5.44 -9.95
N ALA A 21 10.75 -5.66 -9.68
CA ALA A 21 11.19 -6.68 -8.73
C ALA A 21 10.74 -6.37 -7.29
N ASP A 22 10.75 -5.10 -6.89
CA ASP A 22 10.29 -4.67 -5.57
C ASP A 22 8.77 -4.85 -5.39
N ILE A 23 7.96 -4.67 -6.45
CA ILE A 23 6.52 -4.98 -6.41
C ILE A 23 6.29 -6.45 -6.11
N GLU A 24 7.00 -7.36 -6.78
CA GLU A 24 6.83 -8.79 -6.55
C GLU A 24 7.36 -9.21 -5.17
N ARG A 25 8.44 -8.58 -4.69
CA ARG A 25 8.90 -8.76 -3.31
C ARG A 25 7.84 -8.31 -2.30
N PHE A 26 7.25 -7.14 -2.49
CA PHE A 26 6.18 -6.63 -1.61
C PHE A 26 4.96 -7.54 -1.65
N ARG A 27 4.52 -7.94 -2.86
CA ARG A 27 3.43 -8.91 -3.07
C ARG A 27 3.67 -10.21 -2.30
N TRP A 28 4.90 -10.75 -2.31
CA TRP A 28 5.26 -11.96 -1.57
C TRP A 28 5.13 -11.78 -0.05
N PHE A 29 5.69 -10.70 0.52
CA PHE A 29 5.56 -10.39 1.95
C PHE A 29 4.11 -10.08 2.37
N SER A 30 3.31 -9.58 1.42
CA SER A 30 1.89 -9.30 1.58
C SER A 30 0.98 -10.51 1.37
N ASP A 31 1.54 -11.71 1.16
CA ASP A 31 0.78 -12.93 0.84
C ASP A 31 -0.20 -12.74 -0.34
N GLY A 32 0.19 -11.89 -1.30
CA GLY A 32 -0.62 -11.53 -2.47
C GLY A 32 -1.76 -10.55 -2.22
N PHE A 33 -2.00 -10.10 -0.99
CA PHE A 33 -3.05 -9.14 -0.62
C PHE A 33 -2.62 -7.70 -0.87
N VAL A 34 -2.26 -7.40 -2.12
CA VAL A 34 -1.89 -6.06 -2.56
C VAL A 34 -2.83 -5.53 -3.61
N VAL A 35 -3.13 -4.23 -3.51
CA VAL A 35 -3.94 -3.48 -4.48
C VAL A 35 -3.27 -2.16 -4.80
N ARG A 36 -3.58 -1.60 -5.97
CA ARG A 36 -3.26 -0.21 -6.28
C ARG A 36 -4.13 0.69 -5.41
N ASP A 37 -3.53 1.72 -4.85
CA ASP A 37 -4.25 2.70 -4.06
C ASP A 37 -5.20 3.52 -4.96
N PRO A 38 -6.52 3.61 -4.63
CA PRO A 38 -7.48 4.37 -5.41
C PRO A 38 -7.23 5.88 -5.39
N ASN A 39 -6.55 6.39 -4.36
CA ASN A 39 -6.26 7.81 -4.16
C ASN A 39 -4.84 8.20 -4.61
N ASN A 40 -3.95 7.23 -4.82
CA ASN A 40 -2.62 7.45 -5.37
C ASN A 40 -2.26 6.38 -6.39
N GLU A 41 -2.37 6.77 -7.66
CA GLU A 41 -2.07 5.96 -8.82
C GLU A 41 -0.66 5.35 -8.88
N ARG A 42 0.30 5.82 -8.08
CA ARG A 42 1.66 5.28 -8.01
C ARG A 42 1.92 4.43 -6.78
N ARG A 43 0.92 4.27 -5.91
CA ARG A 43 1.05 3.58 -4.63
C ARG A 43 0.38 2.21 -4.67
N ILE A 44 1.04 1.23 -4.07
CA ILE A 44 0.51 -0.11 -3.83
C ILE A 44 0.46 -0.29 -2.33
N ILE A 45 -0.66 -0.82 -1.83
CA ILE A 45 -0.91 -1.01 -0.40
C ILE A 45 -1.13 -2.48 -0.07
N ASP A 46 -0.69 -2.90 1.11
CA ASP A 46 -1.09 -4.17 1.73
C ASP A 46 -2.43 -3.96 2.45
N VAL A 47 -3.47 -4.71 2.08
CA VAL A 47 -4.83 -4.50 2.61
C VAL A 47 -5.14 -5.32 3.86
N ARG A 48 -4.21 -6.14 4.36
CA ARG A 48 -4.49 -7.09 5.45
C ARG A 48 -4.65 -6.40 6.80
N TYR A 49 -3.99 -5.26 7.00
CA TYR A 49 -3.91 -4.63 8.31
C TYR A 49 -4.14 -3.13 8.23
N SER A 50 -4.95 -2.65 9.18
CA SER A 50 -5.18 -1.25 9.47
C SER A 50 -5.04 -1.01 10.98
N LEU A 51 -4.72 0.23 11.37
CA LEU A 51 -4.72 0.60 12.79
C LEU A 51 -6.12 0.64 13.38
N VAL A 52 -7.08 1.20 12.65
CA VAL A 52 -8.50 1.20 13.02
C VAL A 52 -9.18 0.05 12.29
N PRO A 53 -9.77 -0.92 13.00
CA PRO A 53 -10.51 -2.01 12.38
C PRO A 53 -11.56 -1.50 11.38
N ASN A 54 -11.81 -2.26 10.31
CA ASN A 54 -12.74 -1.92 9.22
C ASN A 54 -12.40 -0.67 8.39
N GLN A 55 -11.21 -0.06 8.54
CA GLN A 55 -10.73 1.00 7.67
C GLN A 55 -9.67 0.52 6.67
N ILE A 56 -9.61 1.17 5.51
CA ILE A 56 -8.63 0.88 4.45
C ILE A 56 -7.33 1.70 4.66
N ASN A 57 -7.03 2.08 5.90
CA ASN A 57 -5.80 2.77 6.25
C ASN A 57 -4.67 1.73 6.40
N ALA A 58 -4.11 1.33 5.26
CA ALA A 58 -3.09 0.29 5.17
C ALA A 58 -1.84 0.63 5.99
N LEU A 59 -1.34 -0.32 6.79
CA LEU A 59 -0.11 -0.13 7.57
C LEU A 59 1.15 0.01 6.71
N TRP A 60 1.15 -0.59 5.52
CA TRP A 60 2.32 -0.67 4.65
C TRP A 60 1.98 -0.34 3.21
N SER A 61 2.85 0.42 2.57
CA SER A 61 2.74 0.71 1.14
C SER A 61 4.12 0.83 0.49
N ILE A 62 4.15 0.65 -0.82
CA ILE A 62 5.26 1.09 -1.67
C ILE A 62 4.77 2.15 -2.67
N GLU A 63 5.59 3.14 -2.97
CA GLU A 63 5.31 4.15 -4.00
C GLU A 63 6.36 4.11 -5.10
N LEU A 64 5.87 4.05 -6.35
CA LEU A 64 6.67 3.97 -7.55
C LEU A 64 6.95 5.37 -8.13
N THR A 65 8.06 5.51 -8.86
CA THR A 65 8.44 6.76 -9.55
C THR A 65 8.62 6.51 -11.05
N LYS A 66 7.85 7.24 -11.88
CA LYS A 66 7.82 7.08 -13.36
C LYS A 66 9.16 7.38 -14.04
N ALA A 67 9.85 8.42 -13.60
CA ALA A 67 11.10 8.88 -14.20
C ALA A 67 12.35 8.41 -13.43
N ALA A 68 12.24 7.30 -12.68
CA ALA A 68 13.37 6.76 -11.96
C ALA A 68 14.31 5.98 -12.88
N LYS A 69 15.57 5.83 -12.47
CA LYS A 69 16.51 4.93 -13.13
C LYS A 69 16.02 3.48 -13.04
N GLU A 70 16.39 2.62 -13.99
CA GLU A 70 16.02 1.20 -13.97
C GLU A 70 16.43 0.48 -12.67
N SER A 71 17.52 0.90 -12.03
CA SER A 71 18.00 0.35 -10.76
C SER A 71 17.42 0.99 -9.50
N ALA A 72 16.56 2.01 -9.65
CA ALA A 72 16.00 2.71 -8.51
C ALA A 72 14.94 1.85 -7.81
N HIS A 73 14.94 1.87 -6.48
CA HIS A 73 13.96 1.18 -5.66
C HIS A 73 12.67 1.99 -5.49
N VAL A 74 11.58 1.29 -5.18
CA VAL A 74 10.35 1.93 -4.70
C VAL A 74 10.55 2.53 -3.31
N ALA A 75 9.77 3.56 -2.97
CA ALA A 75 9.74 4.10 -1.61
C ALA A 75 8.84 3.22 -0.73
N TYR A 76 9.39 2.56 0.27
CA TYR A 76 8.61 1.83 1.28
C TYR A 76 8.16 2.78 2.40
N THR A 77 6.89 2.71 2.79
CA THR A 77 6.31 3.56 3.83
C THR A 77 5.47 2.74 4.80
N THR A 78 5.63 3.03 6.09
CA THR A 78 4.74 2.52 7.14
C THR A 78 3.80 3.62 7.60
N HIS A 79 2.50 3.40 7.49
CA HIS A 79 1.48 4.35 7.96
C HIS A 79 1.09 3.98 9.38
N ARG A 80 1.74 4.62 10.34
CA ARG A 80 1.40 4.51 11.76
C ARG A 80 0.61 5.75 12.16
N ASP A 81 -0.51 6.00 11.50
CA ASP A 81 -1.32 7.18 11.82
C ASP A 81 -1.94 7.05 13.21
N MET A 82 -1.29 7.70 14.18
CA MET A 82 -1.77 7.87 15.56
C MET A 82 -2.39 9.25 15.77
N SER A 83 -2.95 9.85 14.71
CA SER A 83 -3.75 11.06 14.79
C SER A 83 -4.80 10.99 15.90
N ALA A 84 -5.21 12.14 16.41
CA ALA A 84 -6.20 12.20 17.48
C ALA A 84 -7.52 11.56 17.04
N GLU A 85 -7.82 11.66 15.75
CA GLU A 85 -8.96 11.08 15.05
C GLU A 85 -8.87 9.55 15.02
N SER A 86 -7.76 8.99 14.51
CA SER A 86 -7.54 7.54 14.45
C SER A 86 -7.53 6.91 15.86
N ARG A 87 -6.96 7.62 16.85
CA ARG A 87 -6.98 7.17 18.25
C ARG A 87 -8.38 7.22 18.84
N ARG A 88 -9.17 8.26 18.54
CA ARG A 88 -10.55 8.37 19.03
C ARG A 88 -11.41 7.25 18.46
N ALA A 89 -11.40 7.08 17.15
CA ALA A 89 -12.10 6.00 16.47
C ALA A 89 -11.75 4.64 17.08
N PHE A 90 -10.46 4.34 17.26
CA PHE A 90 -10.03 3.10 17.90
C PHE A 90 -10.54 2.91 19.34
N ILE A 91 -10.57 3.98 20.15
CA ILE A 91 -11.08 3.92 21.52
C ILE A 91 -12.59 3.73 21.56
N ASP A 92 -13.33 4.35 20.65
CA ASP A 92 -14.79 4.19 20.54
C ASP A 92 -15.14 2.73 20.21
N MET A 93 -14.36 2.07 19.32
CA MET A 93 -14.52 0.63 19.04
C MET A 93 -14.30 -0.24 20.29
N LEU A 94 -13.28 0.08 21.11
CA LEU A 94 -12.99 -0.69 22.32
C LEU A 94 -14.09 -0.57 23.39
N LYS A 95 -14.83 0.54 23.38
CA LYS A 95 -15.95 0.76 24.29
C LYS A 95 -17.27 0.22 23.77
N GLY A 96 -17.35 -0.05 22.46
CA GLY A 96 -18.60 -0.40 21.79
C GLY A 96 -19.48 0.81 21.50
N ASP A 97 -18.89 2.00 21.37
CA ASP A 97 -19.56 3.26 21.09
C ASP A 97 -19.66 3.56 19.57
N ASP A 98 -19.31 2.59 18.73
CA ASP A 98 -19.29 2.67 17.25
C ASP A 98 -20.70 2.64 16.60
#